data_AF-X0X3T5-F1
#
_entry.id   AF-X0X3T5-F1
#
_cell.length_a   1.000
_cell.length_b   1.000
_cell.length_c   1.000
_cell.angle_alpha   90.00
_cell.angle_beta   90.00
_cell.angle_gamma   90.00
#
_symmetry.space_group_name_H-M   'P 1'
#
loop_
_entity.id
_entity.type
_entity.pdbx_description
1 polymer ?
#
loop_
_entity_poly.entity_id
_entity_poly.type
_entity_poly.pdbx_seq_one_letter_code
_entity_poly.pdbx_strand_id
1 'polypeptide(L)'
;MELSLAKIKKIGNIMNEEIIGRADEKKKLAKIMNSKDAEFLAVYGRRRVGKTFLVRHFFKGKGVYFELAGEKDSAYKVQLINFYRSVQETFKPDLPIKIPATWKEAFSILTVF
;
A
#
# COMPACT_ATOMS: atom_id res chain seq x y z
N MET A 1 10.59 36.49 -16.07
CA MET A 1 10.39 35.80 -14.77
C MET A 1 9.49 34.57 -14.85
N GLU A 2 8.53 34.46 -15.78
CA GLU A 2 7.61 33.30 -15.85
C GLU A 2 8.24 31.97 -16.31
N LEU A 3 9.31 32.00 -17.11
CA LEU A 3 10.00 30.80 -17.62
C LEU A 3 10.70 29.96 -16.54
N SER A 4 10.89 30.51 -15.33
CA SER A 4 11.48 29.81 -14.17
C SER A 4 10.46 28.91 -13.47
N LEU A 5 9.22 29.39 -13.29
CA LEU A 5 8.17 28.68 -12.58
C LEU A 5 7.74 27.41 -13.32
N ALA A 6 7.67 27.44 -14.65
CA ALA A 6 7.35 26.26 -15.47
C ALA A 6 8.45 25.18 -15.39
N LYS A 7 9.74 25.57 -15.33
CA LYS A 7 10.87 24.65 -15.13
C LYS A 7 10.85 24.05 -13.72
N ILE A 8 10.58 24.84 -12.69
CA ILE A 8 10.47 24.37 -11.30
C ILE A 8 9.29 23.39 -11.16
N LYS A 9 8.14 23.68 -11.79
CA LYS A 9 6.97 22.78 -11.82
C LYS A 9 7.27 21.49 -12.59
N LYS A 10 8.04 21.56 -13.68
CA LYS A 10 8.49 20.40 -14.47
C LYS A 10 9.51 19.54 -13.71
N ILE A 11 10.45 20.15 -12.97
CA ILE A 11 11.42 19.43 -12.11
C ILE A 11 10.71 18.78 -10.92
N GLY A 12 9.74 19.47 -10.31
CA GLY A 12 8.87 18.88 -9.29
C GLY A 12 8.06 17.69 -9.81
N ASN A 13 7.65 17.71 -11.08
CA ASN A 13 6.95 16.59 -11.72
C ASN A 13 7.87 15.42 -12.10
N ILE A 14 9.15 15.69 -12.41
CA ILE A 14 10.15 14.65 -12.71
C ILE A 14 10.53 13.85 -11.45
N MET A 15 10.30 14.39 -10.25
CA MET A 15 10.52 13.70 -8.97
C MET A 15 9.27 13.00 -8.41
N ASN A 16 8.13 13.06 -9.11
CA ASN A 16 7.00 12.19 -8.82
C ASN A 16 7.26 10.84 -9.51
N GLU A 17 7.19 9.73 -8.78
CA GLU A 17 7.38 8.37 -9.33
C GLU A 17 6.17 7.98 -10.20
N GLU A 18 5.94 8.70 -11.30
CA GLU A 18 4.74 8.60 -12.12
C GLU A 18 4.56 7.19 -12.69
N ILE A 19 3.35 6.64 -12.56
CA ILE A 19 2.99 5.35 -13.15
C ILE A 19 2.84 5.52 -14.67
N ILE A 20 3.89 5.17 -15.41
CA ILE A 20 3.92 5.16 -16.87
C ILE A 20 2.99 4.07 -17.42
N GLY A 21 2.21 4.38 -18.46
CA GLY A 21 1.27 3.44 -19.10
C GLY A 21 0.12 3.05 -18.18
N ARG A 22 -0.33 1.78 -18.24
CA ARG A 22 -1.32 1.19 -17.32
C ARG A 22 -2.68 1.92 -17.27
N ALA A 23 -3.12 2.46 -18.41
CA ALA A 23 -4.34 3.29 -18.45
C ALA A 23 -5.58 2.52 -17.96
N ASP A 24 -5.73 1.27 -18.41
CA ASP A 24 -6.87 0.42 -18.05
C ASP A 24 -6.83 0.00 -16.59
N GLU A 25 -5.65 -0.37 -16.06
CA GLU A 25 -5.51 -0.73 -14.65
C GLU A 25 -5.73 0.48 -13.74
N LYS A 26 -5.20 1.65 -14.08
CA LYS A 26 -5.46 2.89 -13.32
C LYS A 26 -6.95 3.23 -13.30
N LYS A 27 -7.66 3.04 -14.41
CA LYS A 27 -9.13 3.24 -14.49
C LYS A 27 -9.88 2.28 -13.57
N LYS A 28 -9.49 1.00 -13.54
CA LYS A 28 -10.09 0.00 -12.63
C LYS A 28 -9.83 0.33 -11.16
N LEU A 29 -8.58 0.69 -10.81
CA LEU A 29 -8.21 1.10 -9.46
C LEU A 29 -8.97 2.36 -8.99
N ALA A 30 -9.16 3.33 -9.89
CA ALA A 30 -9.95 4.53 -9.59
C ALA A 30 -11.43 4.19 -9.34
N LYS A 31 -12.01 3.27 -10.13
CA LYS A 31 -13.38 2.80 -9.91
C LYS A 31 -13.52 2.15 -8.54
N ILE A 32 -12.59 1.27 -8.18
CA ILE A 32 -12.56 0.58 -6.88
C ILE A 32 -12.45 1.57 -5.72
N MET A 33 -11.51 2.52 -5.81
CA MET A 33 -11.30 3.53 -4.77
C MET A 33 -12.53 4.42 -4.51
N ASN A 34 -13.32 4.67 -5.55
CA ASN A 34 -14.52 5.52 -5.47
C ASN A 34 -15.80 4.70 -5.19
N SER A 35 -15.70 3.38 -5.03
CA SER A 35 -16.84 2.54 -4.67
C SER A 35 -17.28 2.83 -3.24
N LYS A 36 -18.58 2.72 -2.97
CA LYS A 36 -19.13 2.82 -1.62
C LYS A 36 -19.14 1.46 -0.90
N ASP A 37 -18.84 0.40 -1.64
CA ASP A 37 -18.85 -0.97 -1.15
C ASP A 37 -17.42 -1.50 -0.94
N ALA A 38 -17.30 -2.58 -0.17
CA ALA A 38 -16.04 -3.28 -0.02
C ALA A 38 -15.69 -4.03 -1.33
N GLU A 39 -14.56 -3.70 -1.92
CA GLU A 39 -14.10 -4.25 -3.21
C GLU A 39 -12.95 -5.24 -3.02
N PHE A 40 -12.93 -6.29 -3.85
CA PHE A 40 -11.85 -7.27 -3.88
C PHE A 40 -11.14 -7.26 -5.24
N LEU A 41 -9.82 -7.05 -5.23
CA LEU A 41 -9.00 -7.00 -6.43
C LEU A 41 -7.88 -8.05 -6.39
N ALA A 42 -7.94 -9.00 -7.33
CA ALA A 42 -6.83 -9.90 -7.61
C ALA A 42 -5.92 -9.32 -8.70
N VAL A 43 -4.63 -9.11 -8.39
CA VAL A 43 -3.62 -8.62 -9.35
C VAL A 43 -2.60 -9.72 -9.65
N TYR A 44 -2.65 -10.28 -10.87
CA TYR A 44 -1.80 -11.40 -11.30
C TYR A 44 -0.88 -11.02 -12.47
N GLY A 45 0.10 -11.89 -12.77
CA GLY A 45 1.05 -11.73 -13.87
C GLY A 45 2.50 -12.10 -13.49
N ARG A 46 3.43 -12.00 -14.44
CA ARG A 46 4.85 -12.38 -14.25
C ARG A 46 5.53 -11.60 -13.11
N ARG A 47 6.56 -12.18 -12.50
CA ARG A 47 7.40 -11.50 -11.51
C ARG A 47 8.02 -10.24 -12.15
N ARG A 48 8.28 -9.20 -11.35
CA ARG A 48 8.97 -7.96 -11.78
C ARG A 48 8.28 -7.07 -12.83
N VAL A 49 7.02 -7.32 -13.19
CA VAL A 49 6.26 -6.41 -14.09
C VAL A 49 5.71 -5.14 -13.39
N GLY A 50 6.09 -4.85 -12.15
CA GLY A 50 5.67 -3.64 -11.44
C GLY A 50 4.26 -3.68 -10.83
N LYS A 51 3.71 -4.86 -10.53
CA LYS A 51 2.37 -4.99 -9.91
C LYS A 51 2.28 -4.32 -8.53
N THR A 52 3.22 -4.63 -7.64
CA THR A 52 3.31 -4.02 -6.30
C THR A 52 3.55 -2.51 -6.40
N PHE A 53 4.41 -2.09 -7.34
CA PHE A 53 4.66 -0.68 -7.61
C PHE A 53 3.38 0.06 -8.01
N LEU A 54 2.59 -0.51 -8.94
CA LEU A 54 1.32 0.06 -9.38
C LEU A 54 0.36 0.28 -8.21
N VAL A 55 0.14 -0.73 -7.37
CA VAL A 55 -0.79 -0.63 -6.22
C VAL A 55 -0.29 0.41 -5.21
N ARG A 56 0.96 0.27 -4.74
CA ARG A 56 1.54 1.18 -3.74
C ARG A 56 1.49 2.63 -4.21
N HIS A 57 1.94 2.89 -5.44
CA HIS A 57 2.03 4.25 -5.94
C HIS A 57 0.66 4.82 -6.29
N PHE A 58 -0.30 4.01 -6.76
CA PHE A 58 -1.65 4.49 -7.05
C PHE A 58 -2.40 4.92 -5.78
N PHE A 59 -2.26 4.18 -4.68
CA PHE A 59 -2.98 4.47 -3.42
C PHE A 59 -2.22 5.39 -2.46
N LYS A 60 -0.96 5.73 -2.74
CA LYS A 60 -0.14 6.63 -1.94
C LYS A 60 -0.87 7.96 -1.67
N GLY A 61 -1.06 8.29 -0.40
CA GLY A 61 -1.70 9.54 0.03
C GLY A 61 -3.21 9.63 -0.19
N LYS A 62 -3.90 8.54 -0.56
CA LYS A 62 -5.35 8.52 -0.82
C LYS A 62 -6.19 7.96 0.34
N GLY A 63 -5.58 7.65 1.48
CA GLY A 63 -6.25 7.08 2.65
C GLY A 63 -5.31 6.22 3.49
N VAL A 64 -5.89 5.47 4.43
CA VAL A 64 -5.18 4.48 5.24
C VAL A 64 -4.79 3.29 4.35
N TYR A 65 -3.50 2.96 4.33
CA TYR A 65 -2.95 1.88 3.52
C TYR A 65 -2.20 0.89 4.40
N PHE A 66 -2.82 -0.25 4.69
CA PHE A 66 -2.17 -1.37 5.36
C PHE A 66 -1.76 -2.41 4.32
N GLU A 67 -0.49 -2.77 4.30
CA GLU A 67 0.05 -3.81 3.42
C GLU A 67 0.79 -4.86 4.25
N LEU A 68 0.52 -6.13 3.93
CA LEU A 68 1.24 -7.27 4.47
C LEU A 68 1.87 -8.07 3.33
N ALA A 69 3.17 -8.30 3.41
CA ALA A 69 3.87 -9.22 2.54
C ALA A 69 4.05 -10.57 3.27
N GLY A 70 3.48 -11.63 2.70
CA GLY A 70 3.72 -12.98 3.17
C GLY A 70 5.11 -13.48 2.76
N GLU A 71 5.78 -14.17 3.66
CA GLU A 71 7.04 -14.86 3.38
C GLU A 71 6.79 -16.34 3.03
N LYS A 72 7.39 -16.82 1.93
CA LYS A 72 7.17 -18.21 1.49
C LYS A 72 7.88 -19.18 2.44
N ASP A 73 7.19 -20.24 2.84
CA ASP A 73 7.71 -21.32 3.69
C ASP A 73 8.25 -20.84 5.06
N SER A 74 7.86 -19.64 5.52
CA SER A 74 8.26 -19.13 6.83
C SER A 74 7.40 -19.69 7.97
N ALA A 75 7.97 -19.72 9.16
CA ALA A 75 7.25 -20.17 10.34
C ALA A 75 6.08 -19.22 10.68
N TYR A 76 5.01 -19.79 11.22
CA TYR A 76 3.81 -19.06 11.66
C TYR A 76 4.13 -17.82 12.50
N LYS A 77 5.06 -17.94 13.46
CA LYS A 77 5.50 -16.83 14.31
C LYS A 77 6.15 -15.68 13.53
N VAL A 78 6.88 -15.99 12.45
CA VAL A 78 7.52 -14.98 11.61
C VAL A 78 6.46 -14.15 10.87
N GLN A 79 5.41 -14.79 10.36
CA GLN A 79 4.29 -14.08 9.73
C GLN A 79 3.58 -13.13 10.71
N LEU A 80 3.38 -13.55 11.97
CA LEU A 80 2.77 -12.70 13.00
C LEU A 80 3.68 -11.52 13.40
N ILE A 81 5.00 -11.71 13.43
CA ILE A 81 5.97 -10.63 13.63
C ILE A 81 5.93 -9.65 12.45
N ASN A 82 5.85 -10.16 11.21
CA ASN A 82 5.75 -9.32 10.01
C ASN A 82 4.44 -8.51 10.03
N PHE A 83 3.32 -9.14 10.40
CA PHE A 83 2.05 -8.45 10.63
C PHE A 83 2.17 -7.33 11.66
N TYR A 84 2.75 -7.64 12.83
CA TYR A 84 2.95 -6.67 13.91
C TYR A 84 3.76 -5.46 13.44
N ARG A 85 4.87 -5.69 12.73
CA ARG A 85 5.70 -4.62 12.14
C ARG A 85 4.91 -3.78 11.14
N SER A 86 4.18 -4.40 10.22
CA SER A 86 3.33 -3.70 9.25
C SER A 86 2.29 -2.79 9.94
N VAL A 87 1.70 -3.23 11.06
CA VAL A 87 0.76 -2.40 11.83
C VAL A 87 1.47 -1.19 12.44
N GLN A 88 2.60 -1.39 13.11
CA GLN A 88 3.35 -0.29 13.73
C GLN A 88 3.81 0.75 12.69
N GLU A 89 4.31 0.29 11.54
CA GLU A 89 4.75 1.15 10.44
C GLU A 89 3.59 1.95 9.83
N THR A 90 2.39 1.36 9.75
CA THR A 90 1.22 1.97 9.10
C THR A 90 0.48 2.96 10.01
N PHE A 91 0.22 2.57 11.26
CA PHE A 91 -0.76 3.26 12.11
C PHE A 91 -0.16 4.14 13.22
N LYS A 92 1.11 3.89 13.61
CA LYS A 92 2.02 4.67 14.48
C LYS A 92 2.90 3.71 15.30
N PRO A 93 4.19 4.04 15.54
CA PRO A 93 5.09 3.17 16.30
C PRO A 93 4.71 3.03 17.78
N ASP A 94 4.07 4.04 18.38
CA ASP A 94 3.84 4.12 19.84
C ASP A 94 2.52 3.48 20.31
N LEU A 95 1.83 2.73 19.44
CA LEU A 95 0.66 1.99 19.84
C LEU A 95 1.06 0.88 20.83
N PRO A 96 0.44 0.78 22.02
CA PRO A 96 0.77 -0.23 23.02
C PRO A 96 0.17 -1.60 22.66
N ILE A 97 0.43 -2.07 21.44
CA ILE A 97 0.01 -3.38 20.95
C ILE A 97 1.11 -4.41 21.21
N LYS A 98 0.70 -5.63 21.59
CA LYS A 98 1.63 -6.75 21.75
C LYS A 98 1.76 -7.51 20.44
N ILE A 99 2.88 -8.23 20.28
CA ILE A 99 3.02 -9.19 19.18
C ILE A 99 1.91 -10.25 19.37
N PRO A 100 1.03 -10.45 18.39
CA PRO A 100 -0.06 -11.42 18.51
C PRO A 100 0.49 -12.84 18.54
N ALA A 101 -0.12 -13.72 19.33
CA ALA A 101 0.20 -15.14 19.36
C ALA A 101 -0.59 -15.94 18.31
N THR A 102 -1.71 -15.38 17.82
CA THR A 102 -2.59 -16.02 16.85
C THR A 102 -3.08 -15.02 15.79
N TRP A 103 -3.55 -15.52 14.64
CA TRP A 103 -4.19 -14.68 13.61
C TRP A 103 -5.48 -14.03 14.09
N LYS A 104 -6.21 -14.69 15.01
CA LYS A 104 -7.40 -14.11 15.62
C LYS A 104 -7.02 -12.85 16.41
N GLU A 105 -5.99 -12.93 17.24
CA GLU A 105 -5.43 -11.76 17.95
C GLU A 105 -4.90 -10.70 16.97
N ALA A 106 -4.19 -11.12 15.93
CA ALA A 106 -3.67 -10.22 14.90
C ALA A 106 -4.81 -9.40 14.25
N PHE A 107 -5.89 -10.05 13.81
CA PHE A 107 -7.01 -9.36 13.19
C PHE A 107 -7.81 -8.50 14.18
N SER A 108 -7.90 -8.89 15.46
CA SER A 108 -8.49 -8.02 16.49
C SER A 108 -7.74 -6.70 16.66
N ILE A 109 -6.43 -6.65 16.40
CA ILE A 109 -5.68 -5.38 16.43
C ILE A 109 -6.18 -4.41 15.36
N LEU A 110 -6.71 -4.88 14.23
CA LEU A 110 -7.18 -3.99 13.16
C LEU A 110 -8.51 -3.30 13.48
N THR A 111 -9.23 -3.71 14.52
CA THR A 111 -10.53 -3.13 14.88
C THR A 111 -10.41 -1.88 15.76
N VAL A 112 -9.20 -1.50 16.18
CA VAL A 112 -8.97 -0.36 17.09
C VAL A 112 -8.47 0.91 16.37
N PHE A 113 -8.33 0.86 15.05
CA PHE A 113 -7.92 1.98 14.19
C PHE A 113 -9.12 2.53 13.42
#